data_AF-A0AAV5CH59-F1
#
_entry.id   AF-A0AAV5CH59-F1
#
_cell.length_a   1.000
_cell.length_b   1.000
_cell.length_c   1.000
_cell.angle_alpha   90.00
_cell.angle_beta   90.00
_cell.angle_gamma   90.00
#
_symmetry.space_group_name_H-M   'P 1'
#
loop_
_entity.id
_entity.type
_entity.pdbx_description
1 polymer ?
#
loop_
_entity_poly.entity_id
_entity_poly.type
_entity_poly.pdbx_seq_one_letter_code
_entity_poly.pdbx_strand_id
1 'polypeptide(L)'
;MGKELVATAAEANAKSLPECINSSNPFHECSDYCIRKIAEARQRLDDEVPDSSKRPPEERTLHPDCINASNPYHDCSEYCFKRIADAKAGSFCSIDFIVELPYHVLSLYVVTGSERAQKEDAGKSHVAEQQSEENEAGKQEDAAGVDDGYPQMTEKQRKLFELQLKMNEARKANQQAMVAEKKRMEPRGESRGVSKQKWLEDRKKKIGKLLDSNGLDMSKAYMLDTQETAEVKYKKWEKEPAPHGWDVFNQKTLYDAYKKRTKNIEVDMEAYNKAKESDPEFYRDASSLQYGKVSKVPEENIDKMVKELKDREAKRQSFSRRRKFNEDKDIDSINDRNEHFNKKIERAFGKYTLEIKNNLERGTALPD
;
A
#
# COMPACT_ATOMS: atom_id res chain seq x y z
N MET A 1 52.55 -20.35 23.45
CA MET A 1 52.95 -19.79 24.74
C MET A 1 51.69 -19.33 25.45
N GLY A 2 51.37 -19.97 26.58
CA GLY A 2 50.08 -19.83 27.25
C GLY A 2 49.87 -18.43 27.83
N LYS A 3 48.66 -17.89 27.65
CA LYS A 3 48.15 -16.81 28.48
C LYS A 3 47.23 -17.45 29.51
N GLU A 4 47.74 -17.56 30.72
CA GLU A 4 46.99 -17.88 31.93
C GLU A 4 45.88 -16.83 32.10
N LEU A 5 44.63 -17.28 32.15
CA LEU A 5 43.53 -16.49 32.67
C LEU A 5 43.51 -16.66 34.19
N VAL A 6 43.81 -15.58 34.88
CA VAL A 6 43.69 -15.45 36.33
C VAL A 6 42.20 -15.61 36.69
N ALA A 7 41.80 -16.82 37.07
CA ALA A 7 40.53 -17.08 37.69
C ALA A 7 40.58 -16.58 39.14
N THR A 8 39.71 -15.62 39.47
CA THR A 8 39.50 -15.14 40.83
C THR A 8 39.09 -16.29 41.75
N ALA A 9 39.71 -16.37 42.92
CA ALA A 9 39.69 -17.49 43.86
C ALA A 9 38.34 -17.81 44.57
N ALA A 10 37.19 -17.57 43.93
CA ALA A 10 35.87 -17.80 44.52
C ALA A 10 35.15 -19.08 44.02
N GLU A 11 35.61 -19.74 42.96
CA GLU A 11 34.88 -20.86 42.31
C GLU A 11 35.35 -22.27 42.70
N ALA A 12 36.26 -22.42 43.67
CA ALA A 12 36.90 -23.70 43.96
C ALA A 12 36.12 -24.65 44.88
N ASN A 13 34.81 -24.47 45.10
CA ASN A 13 34.05 -25.40 45.97
C ASN A 13 32.53 -25.52 45.68
N ALA A 14 32.11 -25.41 44.41
CA ALA A 14 30.72 -25.66 44.03
C ALA A 14 30.52 -27.12 43.63
N LYS A 15 29.81 -27.89 44.47
CA LYS A 15 29.42 -29.30 44.21
C LYS A 15 28.36 -29.45 43.10
N SER A 16 27.70 -28.35 42.72
CA SER A 16 26.76 -28.30 41.60
C SER A 16 27.21 -27.30 40.56
N LEU A 17 27.02 -27.66 39.28
CA LEU A 17 27.23 -26.74 38.16
C LEU A 17 26.10 -25.70 38.13
N PRO A 18 26.40 -24.43 37.83
CA PRO A 18 25.40 -23.36 37.80
C PRO A 18 24.30 -23.59 36.74
N GLU A 19 24.62 -24.33 35.67
CA GLU A 19 23.67 -24.70 34.61
C GLU A 19 22.82 -25.94 34.94
N CYS A 20 23.00 -26.53 36.13
CA CYS A 20 22.19 -27.65 36.56
C CYS A 20 20.78 -27.19 36.94
N ILE A 21 19.76 -27.95 36.54
CA ILE A 21 18.36 -27.70 36.91
C ILE A 21 18.12 -27.69 38.44
N ASN A 22 18.99 -28.39 39.19
CA ASN A 22 18.93 -28.49 40.64
C ASN A 22 19.97 -27.59 41.33
N SER A 23 20.59 -26.64 40.61
CA SER A 23 21.59 -25.70 41.14
C SER A 23 21.06 -24.80 42.25
N SER A 24 19.74 -24.57 42.29
CA SER A 24 19.07 -23.80 43.34
C SER A 24 19.07 -24.46 44.72
N ASN A 25 19.43 -25.75 44.82
CA ASN A 25 19.56 -26.44 46.11
C ASN A 25 21.02 -26.38 46.61
N PRO A 26 21.31 -25.70 47.73
CA PRO A 26 22.67 -25.54 48.27
C PRO A 26 23.39 -26.85 48.63
N PHE A 27 22.65 -27.94 48.83
CA PHE A 27 23.20 -29.26 49.16
C PHE A 27 23.26 -30.20 47.95
N HIS A 28 22.84 -29.75 46.77
CA HIS A 28 22.87 -30.59 45.58
C HIS A 28 24.29 -30.76 45.06
N GLU A 29 24.66 -32.01 44.79
CA GLU A 29 25.87 -32.38 44.08
C GLU A 29 25.46 -32.97 42.72
N CYS A 30 26.02 -32.44 41.63
CA CYS A 30 25.66 -32.89 40.30
C CYS A 30 26.08 -34.34 40.08
N SER A 31 25.10 -35.22 39.83
CA SER A 31 25.40 -36.58 39.38
C SER A 31 25.89 -36.59 37.93
N ASP A 32 26.56 -37.66 37.51
CA ASP A 32 27.05 -37.84 36.13
C ASP A 32 25.95 -37.66 35.07
N TYR A 33 24.69 -37.94 35.44
CA TYR A 33 23.54 -37.69 34.58
C TYR A 33 23.33 -36.19 34.33
N CYS A 34 23.39 -35.36 35.37
CA CYS A 34 23.26 -33.91 35.26
C CYS A 34 24.40 -33.31 34.43
N ILE A 35 25.64 -33.77 34.67
CA ILE A 35 26.83 -33.29 33.95
C ILE A 35 26.70 -33.60 32.46
N ARG A 36 26.30 -34.82 32.12
CA ARG A 36 26.09 -35.23 30.71
C ARG A 36 24.96 -34.46 30.04
N LYS A 37 23.86 -34.17 30.75
CA LYS A 37 22.75 -33.38 30.20
C LYS A 37 23.12 -31.92 29.94
N ILE A 38 23.95 -31.34 30.82
CA ILE A 38 24.49 -30.00 30.62
C ILE A 38 25.43 -29.98 29.40
N ALA A 39 26.30 -30.98 29.25
CA ALA A 39 27.18 -31.11 28.09
C ALA A 39 26.39 -31.28 26.78
N GLU A 40 25.32 -32.08 26.79
CA GLU A 40 24.44 -32.28 25.64
C GLU A 40 23.67 -31.00 25.26
N ALA A 41 23.31 -30.17 26.24
CA ALA A 41 22.68 -28.87 26.01
C ALA A 41 23.66 -27.85 25.41
N ARG A 42 24.90 -27.81 25.91
CA ARG A 42 25.97 -26.96 25.35
C ARG A 42 26.29 -27.32 23.90
N GLN A 43 26.42 -28.61 23.59
CA GLN A 43 26.66 -29.08 22.22
C GLN A 43 25.54 -28.66 21.25
N ARG A 44 24.27 -28.74 21.67
CA ARG A 44 23.16 -28.25 20.84
C ARG A 44 23.27 -26.76 20.53
N LEU A 45 23.68 -25.95 21.51
CA LEU A 45 23.88 -24.52 21.29
C LEU A 45 25.04 -24.25 20.33
N ASP A 46 26.12 -25.04 20.39
CA ASP A 46 27.27 -24.92 19.49
C ASP A 46 26.95 -25.37 18.04
N ASP A 47 26.04 -26.32 17.87
CA ASP A 47 25.58 -26.80 16.56
C ASP A 47 24.62 -25.82 15.86
N GLU A 48 23.86 -25.02 16.61
CA GLU A 48 22.93 -24.02 16.04
C GLU A 48 23.60 -22.69 15.63
N VAL A 49 24.89 -22.50 15.94
CA VAL A 49 25.63 -21.27 15.59
C VAL A 49 26.31 -21.40 14.21
N PRO A 50 26.03 -20.50 13.24
CA PRO A 50 26.63 -20.54 11.92
C PRO A 50 28.16 -20.37 11.96
N ASP A 51 28.84 -21.06 11.05
CA ASP A 51 30.32 -21.21 10.97
C ASP A 51 31.10 -19.88 10.85
N SER A 52 30.44 -18.78 10.51
CA SER A 52 31.03 -17.43 10.52
C SER A 52 31.36 -16.91 11.92
N SER A 53 30.67 -17.41 12.96
CA SER A 53 30.84 -16.98 14.35
C SER A 53 31.87 -17.81 15.13
N LYS A 54 32.37 -18.91 14.55
CA LYS A 54 33.31 -19.85 15.21
C LYS A 54 34.78 -19.48 15.03
N ARG A 55 35.11 -18.49 14.20
CA ARG A 55 36.51 -18.11 13.92
C ARG A 55 37.04 -17.04 14.89
N PRO A 56 38.20 -17.26 15.53
CA PRO A 56 38.83 -16.26 16.39
C PRO A 56 39.29 -15.02 15.57
N PRO A 57 39.46 -13.85 16.22
CA PRO A 57 39.53 -12.55 15.52
C PRO A 57 40.81 -12.27 14.71
N GLU A 58 41.81 -13.15 14.72
CA GLU A 58 43.15 -12.82 14.21
C GLU A 58 43.34 -13.02 12.69
N GLU A 59 42.40 -13.68 11.99
CA GLU A 59 42.50 -13.92 10.53
C GLU A 59 41.26 -13.41 9.77
N ARG A 60 41.05 -12.09 9.71
CA ARG A 60 40.01 -11.47 8.87
C ARG A 60 40.59 -10.38 7.96
N THR A 61 40.59 -10.66 6.67
CA THR A 61 41.13 -9.78 5.62
C THR A 61 40.11 -8.68 5.27
N LEU A 62 39.97 -7.68 6.13
CA LEU A 62 39.14 -6.50 5.85
C LEU A 62 39.90 -5.54 4.94
N HIS A 63 39.21 -4.99 3.95
CA HIS A 63 39.79 -3.95 3.11
C HIS A 63 39.86 -2.63 3.90
N PRO A 64 41.01 -1.93 3.94
CA PRO A 64 41.21 -0.74 4.77
C PRO A 64 40.22 0.40 4.45
N ASP A 65 39.78 0.50 3.20
CA ASP A 65 38.80 1.50 2.75
C ASP A 65 37.32 1.08 2.98
N CYS A 66 37.04 0.00 3.71
CA CYS A 66 35.67 -0.43 3.96
C CYS A 66 34.97 0.48 4.98
N ILE A 67 33.76 0.96 4.65
CA ILE A 67 32.93 1.79 5.56
C ILE A 67 32.61 1.09 6.90
N ASN A 68 32.62 -0.24 6.89
CA ASN A 68 32.32 -1.07 8.06
C ASN A 68 33.60 -1.61 8.73
N ALA A 69 34.79 -1.11 8.35
CA ALA A 69 36.07 -1.55 8.94
C ALA A 69 36.15 -1.28 10.46
N SER A 70 35.36 -0.35 10.98
CA SER A 70 35.29 -0.04 12.42
C SER A 70 34.51 -1.09 13.24
N ASN A 71 33.79 -2.02 12.59
CA ASN A 71 33.08 -3.09 13.29
C ASN A 71 33.97 -4.34 13.36
N PRO A 72 34.41 -4.77 14.57
CA PRO A 72 35.26 -5.95 14.75
C PRO A 72 34.66 -7.27 14.22
N TYR A 73 33.34 -7.30 14.03
CA TYR A 73 32.62 -8.48 13.53
C TYR A 73 32.30 -8.42 12.04
N HIS A 74 32.65 -7.33 11.35
CA HIS A 74 32.39 -7.22 9.93
C HIS A 74 33.31 -8.14 9.12
N ASP A 75 32.80 -8.63 8.00
CA ASP A 75 33.56 -9.30 6.94
C ASP A 75 33.18 -8.64 5.61
N CYS A 76 34.17 -8.29 4.80
CA CYS A 76 33.93 -7.53 3.57
C CYS A 76 33.25 -8.43 2.53
N SER A 77 31.98 -8.15 2.25
CA SER A 77 31.24 -8.82 1.17
C SER A 77 31.54 -8.18 -0.20
N GLU A 78 31.14 -8.84 -1.30
CA GLU A 78 31.27 -8.30 -2.67
C GLU A 78 30.67 -6.89 -2.84
N TYR A 79 29.65 -6.56 -2.05
CA TYR A 79 29.07 -5.21 -2.03
C TYR A 79 30.05 -4.16 -1.51
N CYS A 80 30.85 -4.50 -0.49
CA CYS A 80 31.87 -3.62 0.06
C CYS A 80 32.95 -3.35 -0.99
N PHE A 81 33.38 -4.39 -1.72
CA PHE A 81 34.36 -4.26 -2.80
C PHE A 81 33.85 -3.42 -3.99
N LYS A 82 32.58 -3.62 -4.42
CA LYS A 82 31.96 -2.79 -5.47
C LYS A 82 31.92 -1.32 -5.09
N ARG A 83 31.49 -1.00 -3.86
CA ARG A 83 31.47 0.38 -3.36
C ARG A 83 32.84 1.04 -3.28
N ILE A 84 33.87 0.29 -2.89
CA ILE A 84 35.24 0.79 -2.85
C ILE A 84 35.74 1.08 -4.27
N ALA A 85 35.42 0.21 -5.23
CA ALA A 85 35.74 0.43 -6.65
C ALA A 85 35.01 1.67 -7.21
N ASP A 86 33.72 1.84 -6.90
CA ASP A 86 32.93 2.99 -7.33
C ASP A 86 33.44 4.31 -6.72
N ALA A 87 33.88 4.28 -5.45
CA ALA A 87 34.47 5.44 -4.79
C ALA A 87 35.85 5.80 -5.39
N LYS A 88 36.67 4.81 -5.74
CA LYS A 88 37.95 5.03 -6.44
C LYS A 88 37.75 5.52 -7.87
N ALA A 89 36.72 5.04 -8.58
CA ALA A 89 36.36 5.51 -9.91
C ALA A 89 35.77 6.93 -9.89
N GLY A 90 34.98 7.28 -8.88
CA GLY A 90 34.42 8.61 -8.68
C GLY A 90 35.45 9.68 -8.30
N SER A 91 36.60 9.29 -7.75
CA SER A 91 37.70 10.19 -7.38
C SER A 91 38.53 10.69 -8.57
N PHE A 92 38.29 10.21 -9.80
CA PHE A 92 39.04 10.62 -11.00
C PHE A 92 38.31 11.63 -11.89
N CYS A 93 37.05 11.99 -11.58
CA CYS A 93 36.26 12.96 -12.34
C CYS A 93 35.65 14.00 -11.40
N SER A 94 36.43 14.98 -10.93
CA SER A 94 35.94 16.31 -10.50
C SER A 94 37.02 17.17 -9.82
N ILE A 95 38.10 17.48 -10.53
CA ILE A 95 38.87 18.71 -10.25
C ILE A 95 39.06 19.40 -11.59
N ASP A 96 38.15 20.31 -11.89
CA ASP A 96 38.45 21.66 -12.37
C ASP A 96 37.12 22.34 -12.69
N PHE A 97 36.82 23.41 -11.93
CA PHE A 97 36.02 24.59 -12.27
C PHE A 97 35.13 25.07 -11.10
N ILE A 98 35.31 26.37 -10.78
CA ILE A 98 34.48 27.28 -9.96
C ILE A 98 34.87 27.47 -8.47
N VAL A 99 35.92 28.26 -8.27
CA VAL A 99 35.96 29.61 -7.64
C VAL A 99 34.78 30.05 -6.73
N GLU A 100 35.18 30.40 -5.50
CA GLU A 100 34.66 31.40 -4.52
C GLU A 100 33.20 31.41 -4.01
N LEU A 101 33.14 31.45 -2.67
CA LEU A 101 32.06 31.74 -1.68
C LEU A 101 31.42 33.14 -1.90
N PRO A 102 30.41 33.67 -1.11
CA PRO A 102 29.96 33.23 0.22
C PRO A 102 28.47 33.54 0.69
N TYR A 103 28.15 33.12 1.93
CA TYR A 103 27.19 33.66 2.94
C TYR A 103 25.63 33.63 2.81
N HIS A 104 25.03 33.31 3.98
CA HIS A 104 23.74 33.72 4.58
C HIS A 104 22.41 33.14 4.00
N VAL A 105 21.64 32.26 4.67
CA VAL A 105 20.84 32.34 5.94
C VAL A 105 19.33 32.37 5.65
N LEU A 106 18.62 31.58 6.45
CA LEU A 106 17.18 31.53 6.67
C LEU A 106 16.46 32.89 6.58
N SER A 107 15.27 32.92 5.96
CA SER A 107 14.00 33.18 6.67
C SER A 107 12.78 33.09 5.75
N LEU A 108 11.87 32.18 6.12
CA LEU A 108 10.43 32.38 6.29
C LEU A 108 9.73 33.47 5.46
N TYR A 109 8.79 33.06 4.60
CA TYR A 109 7.52 33.78 4.40
C TYR A 109 6.36 32.80 4.32
N VAL A 110 5.35 33.07 5.16
CA VAL A 110 4.05 32.44 5.23
C VAL A 110 3.18 33.01 4.10
N VAL A 111 2.58 32.17 3.25
CA VAL A 111 1.25 32.42 2.66
C VAL A 111 0.50 31.10 2.48
N THR A 112 -0.74 31.17 2.96
CA THR A 112 -1.86 30.22 2.99
C THR A 112 -2.15 29.47 1.68
N GLY A 113 -2.44 28.18 1.81
CA GLY A 113 -3.04 27.37 0.74
C GLY A 113 -4.57 27.33 0.82
N SER A 114 -5.22 27.37 -0.35
CA SER A 114 -6.53 26.78 -0.59
C SER A 114 -6.63 26.40 -2.07
N GLU A 115 -6.74 25.09 -2.34
CA GLU A 115 -7.79 24.45 -3.14
C GLU A 115 -7.29 23.11 -3.72
N ARG A 116 -8.00 22.05 -3.35
CA ARG A 116 -7.68 20.65 -3.60
C ARG A 116 -8.65 20.13 -4.66
N ALA A 117 -8.16 19.92 -5.88
CA ALA A 117 -8.88 19.20 -6.92
C ALA A 117 -8.78 17.69 -6.66
N GLN A 118 -9.92 17.04 -6.44
CA GLN A 118 -10.05 15.59 -6.38
C GLN A 118 -10.44 15.08 -7.77
N LYS A 119 -9.62 14.20 -8.36
CA LYS A 119 -10.02 13.31 -9.47
C LYS A 119 -10.48 11.99 -8.86
N GLU A 120 -11.74 11.63 -9.08
CA GLU A 120 -12.27 10.30 -8.80
C GLU A 120 -12.47 9.55 -10.11
N ASP A 121 -12.00 8.31 -10.08
CA ASP A 121 -12.00 7.28 -11.12
C ASP A 121 -13.34 6.52 -11.10
N ALA A 122 -13.89 6.26 -12.28
CA ALA A 122 -15.22 5.71 -12.49
C ALA A 122 -15.13 4.27 -13.03
N GLY A 123 -15.33 3.29 -12.15
CA GLY A 123 -15.55 1.88 -12.52
C GLY A 123 -17.03 1.56 -12.74
N LYS A 124 -17.39 1.20 -13.97
CA LYS A 124 -18.71 0.71 -14.43
C LYS A 124 -18.98 -0.73 -13.97
N SER A 125 -20.21 -1.03 -13.56
CA SER A 125 -20.82 -2.37 -13.65
C SER A 125 -22.27 -2.24 -14.14
N HIS A 126 -22.57 -2.95 -15.22
CA HIS A 126 -23.84 -3.00 -15.96
C HIS A 126 -24.92 -3.79 -15.20
N VAL A 127 -26.17 -3.30 -15.22
CA VAL A 127 -27.38 -4.14 -15.24
C VAL A 127 -28.31 -3.54 -16.30
N ALA A 128 -28.83 -4.41 -17.15
CA ALA A 128 -29.59 -4.13 -18.36
C ALA A 128 -31.01 -3.64 -18.05
N GLU A 129 -31.49 -2.71 -18.87
CA GLU A 129 -32.91 -2.44 -19.05
C GLU A 129 -33.18 -2.22 -20.54
N GLN A 130 -34.31 -2.76 -20.96
CA GLN A 130 -34.64 -3.13 -22.34
C GLN A 130 -34.72 -1.95 -23.30
N GLN A 131 -34.24 -2.23 -24.51
CA GLN A 131 -34.19 -1.38 -25.68
C GLN A 131 -35.60 -1.18 -26.27
N SER A 132 -36.00 0.09 -26.43
CA SER A 132 -36.80 0.50 -27.58
C SER A 132 -35.83 1.01 -28.63
N GLU A 133 -35.74 0.29 -29.74
CA GLU A 133 -34.93 0.62 -30.90
C GLU A 133 -35.34 1.97 -31.49
N GLU A 134 -34.40 2.89 -31.65
CA GLU A 134 -34.37 3.76 -32.82
C GLU A 134 -32.93 4.20 -33.12
N ASN A 135 -32.57 4.00 -34.38
CA ASN A 135 -31.25 3.95 -34.99
C ASN A 135 -30.29 5.12 -34.69
N GLU A 136 -29.03 4.72 -34.59
CA GLU A 136 -27.84 5.54 -34.49
C GLU A 136 -27.38 6.01 -35.87
N ALA A 137 -27.09 7.31 -36.01
CA ALA A 137 -26.28 7.84 -37.09
C ALA A 137 -25.42 9.01 -36.58
N GLY A 138 -24.13 8.74 -36.42
CA GLY A 138 -23.03 9.63 -36.77
C GLY A 138 -22.93 10.98 -36.06
N LYS A 139 -22.02 11.06 -35.09
CA LYS A 139 -21.35 12.31 -34.73
C LYS A 139 -20.23 12.55 -35.75
N GLN A 140 -20.24 13.67 -36.46
CA GLN A 140 -19.09 14.13 -37.24
C GLN A 140 -18.78 15.57 -36.83
N GLU A 141 -17.51 15.78 -36.46
CA GLU A 141 -16.94 17.07 -36.08
C GLU A 141 -16.71 17.94 -37.31
N ASP A 142 -16.68 19.25 -37.07
CA ASP A 142 -16.61 20.34 -38.02
C ASP A 142 -15.38 20.25 -38.95
N ALA A 143 -15.61 20.30 -40.27
CA ALA A 143 -14.62 20.73 -41.24
C ALA A 143 -15.30 21.30 -42.51
N ALA A 144 -15.01 22.58 -42.75
CA ALA A 144 -14.94 23.26 -44.03
C ALA A 144 -15.52 22.58 -45.29
N GLY A 145 -16.57 23.20 -45.84
CA GLY A 145 -16.84 23.25 -47.28
C GLY A 145 -17.49 22.02 -47.90
N VAL A 146 -18.10 22.28 -49.07
CA VAL A 146 -18.70 21.34 -50.02
C VAL A 146 -20.19 21.05 -49.80
N ASP A 147 -20.97 21.79 -50.59
CA ASP A 147 -22.24 21.42 -51.20
C ASP A 147 -22.27 19.94 -51.61
N ASP A 148 -23.11 19.12 -50.94
CA ASP A 148 -23.81 17.93 -51.46
C ASP A 148 -24.08 16.90 -50.35
N GLY A 149 -25.32 16.86 -49.88
CA GLY A 149 -25.72 15.86 -48.90
C GLY A 149 -27.19 15.91 -48.51
N TYR A 150 -28.11 15.78 -49.47
CA TYR A 150 -29.47 15.20 -49.30
C TYR A 150 -30.17 15.20 -50.68
N PRO A 151 -29.93 14.20 -51.56
CA PRO A 151 -30.34 14.26 -52.98
C PRO A 151 -31.85 14.24 -53.28
N GLN A 152 -32.74 14.29 -52.29
CA GLN A 152 -34.19 14.07 -52.49
C GLN A 152 -35.14 15.06 -51.79
N MET A 153 -34.62 16.11 -51.14
CA MET A 153 -35.47 17.14 -50.53
C MET A 153 -35.37 18.44 -51.32
N THR A 154 -36.51 18.96 -51.79
CA THR A 154 -36.58 20.27 -52.48
C THR A 154 -36.02 21.37 -51.55
N GLU A 155 -35.47 22.46 -52.09
CA GLU A 155 -34.88 23.55 -51.27
C GLU A 155 -35.82 24.06 -50.15
N LYS A 156 -37.12 24.10 -50.42
CA LYS A 156 -38.15 24.45 -49.42
C LYS A 156 -38.23 23.45 -48.25
N GLN A 157 -38.07 22.15 -48.53
CA GLN A 157 -38.09 21.09 -47.53
C GLN A 157 -36.81 21.09 -46.70
N ARG A 158 -35.64 21.36 -47.31
CA ARG A 158 -34.37 21.55 -46.58
C ARG A 158 -34.46 22.73 -45.62
N LYS A 159 -35.01 23.86 -46.09
CA LYS A 159 -35.23 25.05 -45.25
C LYS A 159 -36.25 24.80 -44.12
N LEU A 160 -37.28 23.99 -44.37
CA LEU A 160 -38.24 23.58 -43.33
C LEU A 160 -37.59 22.68 -42.27
N PHE A 161 -36.77 21.72 -42.69
CA PHE A 161 -36.04 20.83 -41.78
C PHE A 161 -35.05 21.61 -40.91
N GLU A 162 -34.31 22.56 -41.51
CA GLU A 162 -33.43 23.47 -40.77
C GLU A 162 -34.21 24.31 -39.75
N LEU A 163 -35.41 24.78 -40.11
CA LEU A 163 -36.28 25.53 -39.20
C LEU A 163 -36.80 24.65 -38.05
N GLN A 164 -37.15 23.40 -38.34
CA GLN A 164 -37.57 22.41 -37.34
C GLN A 164 -36.41 22.06 -36.40
N LEU A 165 -35.19 21.91 -36.91
CA LEU A 165 -33.98 21.67 -36.13
C LEU A 165 -33.72 22.84 -35.17
N LYS A 166 -33.81 24.07 -35.67
CA LYS A 166 -33.71 25.30 -34.86
C LYS A 166 -34.83 25.41 -33.82
N MET A 167 -36.06 25.01 -34.14
CA MET A 167 -37.15 24.98 -33.15
C MET A 167 -36.91 23.93 -32.07
N ASN A 168 -36.38 22.76 -32.43
CA ASN A 168 -36.04 21.71 -31.47
C ASN A 168 -34.88 22.11 -30.57
N GLU A 169 -33.86 22.77 -31.14
CA GLU A 169 -32.76 23.36 -30.40
C GLU A 169 -33.26 24.42 -29.40
N ALA A 170 -34.15 25.32 -29.82
CA ALA A 170 -34.75 26.32 -28.95
C ALA A 170 -35.58 25.68 -27.81
N ARG A 171 -36.37 24.63 -28.10
CA ARG A 171 -37.10 23.88 -27.06
C ARG A 171 -36.15 23.23 -26.05
N LYS A 172 -35.05 22.62 -26.53
CA LYS A 172 -34.04 21.99 -25.68
C LYS A 172 -33.29 23.01 -24.83
N ALA A 173 -32.91 24.15 -25.41
CA ALA A 173 -32.26 25.25 -24.71
C ALA A 173 -33.18 25.82 -23.61
N ASN A 174 -34.47 26.00 -23.90
CA ASN A 174 -35.45 26.45 -22.92
C ASN A 174 -35.65 25.42 -21.78
N GLN A 175 -35.71 24.13 -22.10
CA GLN A 175 -35.80 23.08 -21.10
C GLN A 175 -34.53 23.01 -20.24
N GLN A 176 -33.36 23.14 -20.85
CA GLN A 176 -32.07 23.19 -20.14
C GLN A 176 -31.96 24.42 -19.24
N ALA A 177 -32.40 25.59 -19.69
CA ALA A 177 -32.44 26.81 -18.90
C ALA A 177 -33.39 26.68 -17.69
N MET A 178 -34.57 26.09 -17.87
CA MET A 178 -35.48 25.78 -16.76
C MET A 178 -34.85 24.83 -15.73
N VAL A 179 -34.17 23.78 -16.19
CA VAL A 179 -33.50 22.82 -15.29
C VAL A 179 -32.32 23.47 -14.57
N ALA A 180 -31.54 24.32 -15.26
CA ALA A 180 -30.44 25.07 -14.68
C ALA A 180 -30.93 26.07 -13.63
N GLU A 181 -32.02 26.79 -13.89
CA GLU A 181 -32.62 27.72 -12.94
C GLU A 181 -33.22 26.97 -11.74
N LYS A 182 -33.87 25.83 -11.95
CA LYS A 182 -34.31 24.95 -10.87
C LYS A 182 -33.14 24.45 -10.02
N LYS A 183 -32.01 24.10 -10.63
CA LYS A 183 -30.79 23.67 -9.94
C LYS A 183 -30.10 24.83 -9.20
N ARG A 184 -30.29 26.07 -9.65
CA ARG A 184 -29.82 27.29 -8.99
C ARG A 184 -30.70 27.67 -7.79
N MET A 185 -32.01 27.46 -7.91
CA MET A 185 -33.00 27.66 -6.84
C MET A 185 -32.99 26.54 -5.80
N GLU A 186 -32.55 25.33 -6.16
CA GLU A 186 -32.32 24.26 -5.20
C GLU A 186 -31.14 24.63 -4.29
N PRO A 187 -31.29 24.59 -2.95
CA PRO A 187 -30.21 24.92 -2.04
C PRO A 187 -29.02 23.98 -2.31
N ARG A 188 -27.85 24.58 -2.50
CA ARG A 188 -26.58 23.88 -2.74
C ARG A 188 -26.34 22.95 -1.55
N GLY A 189 -26.62 21.66 -1.72
CA GLY A 189 -26.70 20.70 -0.61
C GLY A 189 -25.49 20.75 0.33
N GLU A 190 -25.75 20.72 1.64
CA GLU A 190 -24.73 20.86 2.67
C GLU A 190 -23.60 19.83 2.55
N SER A 191 -22.40 20.35 2.75
CA SER A 191 -21.14 19.65 2.63
C SER A 191 -20.98 18.58 3.71
N ARG A 192 -20.86 17.32 3.25
CA ARG A 192 -20.30 16.16 3.98
C ARG A 192 -21.04 15.72 5.25
N GLY A 193 -22.00 14.82 5.06
CA GLY A 193 -22.61 14.00 6.13
C GLY A 193 -24.06 13.66 5.83
N VAL A 194 -24.86 14.69 5.58
CA VAL A 194 -26.30 14.60 5.23
C VAL A 194 -26.51 13.89 3.89
N SER A 195 -25.59 14.03 2.94
CA SER A 195 -25.66 13.36 1.63
C SER A 195 -25.78 11.83 1.74
N LYS A 196 -25.09 11.19 2.69
CA LYS A 196 -25.19 9.73 2.87
C LYS A 196 -26.53 9.32 3.48
N GLN A 197 -27.03 10.07 4.46
CA GLN A 197 -28.35 9.83 5.07
C GLN A 197 -29.47 10.06 4.08
N LYS A 198 -29.47 11.20 3.38
CA LYS A 198 -30.42 11.52 2.31
C LYS A 198 -30.35 10.50 1.18
N TRP A 199 -29.16 10.04 0.77
CA TRP A 199 -29.00 8.96 -0.19
C TRP A 199 -29.58 7.63 0.30
N LEU A 200 -29.38 7.29 1.58
CA LEU A 200 -29.97 6.09 2.19
C LEU A 200 -31.50 6.20 2.27
N GLU A 201 -32.03 7.37 2.60
CA GLU A 201 -33.47 7.64 2.66
C GLU A 201 -34.12 7.65 1.27
N ASP A 202 -33.50 8.28 0.28
CA ASP A 202 -33.96 8.27 -1.10
C ASP A 202 -33.88 6.86 -1.70
N ARG A 203 -32.84 6.09 -1.35
CA ARG A 203 -32.74 4.67 -1.70
C ARG A 203 -33.83 3.86 -1.02
N LYS A 204 -34.10 4.08 0.26
CA LYS A 204 -35.21 3.43 0.99
C LYS A 204 -36.56 3.78 0.39
N LYS A 205 -36.80 5.04 -0.01
CA LYS A 205 -38.03 5.49 -0.66
C LYS A 205 -38.22 4.86 -2.04
N LYS A 206 -37.15 4.71 -2.83
CA LYS A 206 -37.20 4.01 -4.13
C LYS A 206 -37.49 2.52 -3.95
N ILE A 207 -36.84 1.88 -3.00
CA ILE A 207 -37.07 0.47 -2.66
C ILE A 207 -38.52 0.30 -2.14
N GLY A 208 -38.96 1.16 -1.22
CA GLY A 208 -40.32 1.17 -0.69
C GLY A 208 -41.38 1.32 -1.80
N LYS A 209 -41.22 2.28 -2.72
CA LYS A 209 -42.14 2.43 -3.86
C LYS A 209 -42.20 1.20 -4.77
N LEU A 210 -41.06 0.55 -5.02
CA LEU A 210 -41.00 -0.68 -5.81
C LEU A 210 -41.71 -1.84 -5.09
N LEU A 211 -41.52 -1.93 -3.77
CA LEU A 211 -42.14 -2.93 -2.92
C LEU A 211 -43.65 -2.71 -2.78
N ASP A 212 -44.08 -1.48 -2.54
CA ASP A 212 -45.49 -1.07 -2.47
C ASP A 212 -46.21 -1.35 -3.80
N SER A 213 -45.54 -1.10 -4.93
CA SER A 213 -46.07 -1.43 -6.28
C SER A 213 -46.22 -2.93 -6.50
N ASN A 214 -45.42 -3.75 -5.80
CA ASN A 214 -45.52 -5.21 -5.82
C ASN A 214 -46.35 -5.77 -4.64
N GLY A 215 -46.90 -4.91 -3.77
CA GLY A 215 -47.64 -5.30 -2.57
C GLY A 215 -46.82 -6.03 -1.50
N LEU A 216 -45.50 -5.84 -1.48
CA LEU A 216 -44.57 -6.51 -0.57
C LEU A 216 -44.08 -5.55 0.53
N ASP A 217 -43.95 -6.05 1.76
CA ASP A 217 -43.41 -5.29 2.89
C ASP A 217 -41.87 -5.20 2.85
N MET A 218 -41.29 -4.16 3.48
CA MET A 218 -39.84 -3.90 3.53
C MET A 218 -39.01 -5.08 4.04
N SER A 219 -39.59 -5.95 4.87
CA SER A 219 -38.97 -7.19 5.34
C SER A 219 -38.78 -8.24 4.23
N LYS A 220 -39.60 -8.23 3.18
CA LYS A 220 -39.61 -9.17 2.05
C LYS A 220 -38.93 -8.63 0.80
N ALA A 221 -38.20 -7.50 0.90
CA ALA A 221 -37.48 -6.89 -0.20
C ALA A 221 -36.53 -7.85 -0.95
N TYR A 222 -35.99 -8.85 -0.23
CA TYR A 222 -35.14 -9.89 -0.79
C TYR A 222 -35.84 -10.77 -1.86
N MET A 223 -37.18 -10.85 -1.87
CA MET A 223 -37.91 -11.64 -2.87
C MET A 223 -37.87 -11.06 -4.29
N LEU A 224 -37.51 -9.77 -4.43
CA LEU A 224 -37.35 -9.11 -5.73
C LEU A 224 -35.90 -9.14 -6.25
N ASP A 225 -34.97 -9.67 -5.47
CA ASP A 225 -33.58 -9.82 -5.89
C ASP A 225 -33.44 -11.03 -6.83
N THR A 226 -32.83 -10.82 -8.00
CA THR A 226 -32.44 -11.93 -8.88
C THR A 226 -31.30 -12.74 -8.24
N GLN A 227 -31.21 -14.02 -8.58
CA GLN A 227 -30.16 -14.91 -8.07
C GLN A 227 -28.75 -14.31 -8.23
N GLU A 228 -28.45 -13.71 -9.38
CA GLU A 228 -27.16 -13.05 -9.65
C GLU A 228 -26.90 -11.88 -8.68
N THR A 229 -27.91 -11.05 -8.43
CA THR A 229 -27.77 -9.92 -7.49
C THR A 229 -27.60 -10.37 -6.05
N ALA A 230 -28.27 -11.47 -5.66
CA ALA A 230 -28.10 -12.09 -4.36
C ALA A 230 -26.69 -12.67 -4.20
N GLU A 231 -26.16 -13.40 -5.19
CA GLU A 231 -24.80 -13.95 -5.15
C GLU A 231 -23.72 -12.86 -5.04
N VAL A 232 -23.87 -11.76 -5.78
CA VAL A 232 -22.95 -10.61 -5.68
C VAL A 232 -23.03 -9.96 -4.30
N LYS A 233 -24.23 -9.89 -3.70
CA LYS A 233 -24.42 -9.37 -2.34
C LYS A 233 -23.75 -10.27 -1.30
N TYR A 234 -23.97 -11.59 -1.38
CA TYR A 234 -23.36 -12.55 -0.46
C TYR A 234 -21.83 -12.61 -0.60
N LYS A 235 -21.28 -12.64 -1.81
CA LYS A 235 -19.83 -12.55 -2.06
C LYS A 235 -19.22 -11.26 -1.52
N LYS A 236 -19.97 -10.15 -1.51
CA LYS A 236 -19.52 -8.88 -0.91
C LYS A 236 -19.55 -8.91 0.63
N TRP A 237 -20.41 -9.73 1.21
CA TRP A 237 -20.51 -9.93 2.67
C TRP A 237 -19.45 -10.91 3.16
N GLU A 238 -19.12 -11.93 2.37
CA GLU A 238 -17.98 -12.83 2.56
C GLU A 238 -16.68 -12.11 2.22
N LYS A 239 -16.27 -11.18 3.08
CA LYS A 239 -14.95 -10.57 2.99
C LYS A 239 -13.94 -11.54 3.58
N GLU A 240 -12.93 -11.89 2.79
CA GLU A 240 -11.76 -12.58 3.34
C GLU A 240 -11.16 -11.76 4.49
N PRO A 241 -10.84 -12.39 5.63
CA PRO A 241 -10.29 -11.69 6.77
C PRO A 241 -9.00 -10.99 6.37
N ALA A 242 -8.87 -9.72 6.76
CA ALA A 242 -7.67 -8.96 6.47
C ALA A 242 -6.46 -9.65 7.14
N PRO A 243 -5.31 -9.77 6.43
CA PRO A 243 -4.11 -10.35 7.01
C PRO A 243 -3.73 -9.61 8.30
N HIS A 244 -3.54 -10.35 9.39
CA HIS A 244 -3.29 -9.79 10.72
C HIS A 244 -1.83 -9.95 11.13
N GLY A 245 -1.24 -8.90 11.70
CA GLY A 245 0.10 -8.94 12.29
C GLY A 245 1.17 -9.37 11.29
N TRP A 246 1.88 -10.46 11.60
CA TRP A 246 2.97 -11.00 10.80
C TRP A 246 2.53 -11.72 9.52
N ASP A 247 1.26 -12.10 9.40
CA ASP A 247 0.72 -12.79 8.23
C ASP A 247 0.67 -11.87 6.97
N VAL A 248 0.86 -10.55 7.16
CA VAL A 248 1.04 -9.58 6.08
C VAL A 248 2.27 -9.90 5.21
N PHE A 249 3.26 -10.63 5.73
CA PHE A 249 4.49 -10.98 5.01
C PHE A 249 4.54 -12.43 4.52
N ASN A 250 3.43 -13.16 4.59
CA ASN A 250 3.32 -14.53 4.13
C ASN A 250 3.42 -14.64 2.59
N GLN A 251 3.81 -15.81 2.08
CA GLN A 251 3.86 -16.09 0.64
C GLN A 251 2.51 -15.86 -0.05
N LYS A 252 1.40 -16.21 0.63
CA LYS A 252 0.04 -16.02 0.09
C LYS A 252 -0.30 -14.54 -0.12
N THR A 253 -0.01 -13.68 0.85
CA THR A 253 -0.29 -12.24 0.76
C THR A 253 0.61 -11.54 -0.26
N LEU A 254 1.86 -11.98 -0.39
CA LEU A 254 2.76 -11.56 -1.48
C LEU A 254 2.22 -11.96 -2.85
N TYR A 255 1.71 -13.18 -2.99
CA TYR A 255 1.07 -13.66 -4.22
C TYR A 255 -0.21 -12.87 -4.54
N ASP A 256 -1.07 -12.61 -3.56
CA ASP A 256 -2.28 -11.82 -3.76
C ASP A 256 -1.97 -10.37 -4.12
N ALA A 257 -0.92 -9.79 -3.53
CA ALA A 257 -0.42 -8.47 -3.93
C ALA A 257 0.07 -8.49 -5.38
N TYR A 258 0.80 -9.53 -5.80
CA TYR A 258 1.19 -9.71 -7.20
C TYR A 258 -0.02 -9.83 -8.12
N LYS A 259 -1.00 -10.66 -7.77
CA LYS A 259 -2.26 -10.86 -8.52
C LYS A 259 -3.07 -9.55 -8.65
N LYS A 260 -3.04 -8.68 -7.64
CA LYS A 260 -3.65 -7.35 -7.72
C LYS A 260 -2.89 -6.43 -8.66
N ARG A 261 -1.56 -6.50 -8.71
CA ARG A 261 -0.74 -5.73 -9.66
C ARG A 261 -0.97 -6.17 -11.09
N THR A 262 -1.01 -7.47 -11.35
CA THR A 262 -1.21 -7.99 -12.72
C THR A 262 -2.57 -7.60 -13.29
N LYS A 263 -3.60 -7.47 -12.46
CA LYS A 263 -4.91 -6.93 -12.87
C LYS A 263 -4.89 -5.46 -13.30
N ASN A 264 -3.93 -4.67 -12.81
CA ASN A 264 -3.80 -3.25 -13.10
C ASN A 264 -2.90 -2.99 -14.33
N ILE A 265 -2.25 -4.02 -14.87
CA ILE A 265 -1.41 -3.87 -16.06
C ILE A 265 -2.32 -3.95 -17.28
N GLU A 266 -2.43 -2.85 -17.99
CA GLU A 266 -3.10 -2.78 -19.30
C GLU A 266 -2.14 -3.33 -20.36
N VAL A 267 -2.56 -4.40 -21.04
CA VAL A 267 -1.79 -5.03 -22.13
C VAL A 267 -2.35 -4.56 -23.45
N ASP A 268 -1.51 -3.90 -24.25
CA ASP A 268 -1.85 -3.51 -25.62
C ASP A 268 -1.66 -4.72 -26.56
N MET A 269 -2.78 -5.26 -27.04
CA MET A 269 -2.81 -6.43 -27.92
C MET A 269 -2.27 -6.11 -29.33
N GLU A 270 -2.37 -4.86 -29.79
CA GLU A 270 -1.88 -4.47 -31.11
C GLU A 270 -0.35 -4.42 -31.13
N ALA A 271 0.25 -3.78 -30.12
CA ALA A 271 1.70 -3.78 -29.93
C ALA A 271 2.24 -5.21 -29.78
N TYR A 272 1.50 -6.09 -29.09
CA TYR A 272 1.85 -7.50 -28.95
C TYR A 272 1.82 -8.25 -30.30
N ASN A 273 0.77 -8.07 -31.10
CA ASN A 273 0.66 -8.72 -32.41
C ASN A 273 1.76 -8.23 -33.37
N LYS A 274 2.06 -6.93 -33.37
CA LYS A 274 3.17 -6.36 -34.15
C LYS A 274 4.53 -6.95 -33.75
N ALA A 275 4.78 -7.11 -32.45
CA ALA A 275 5.99 -7.73 -31.96
C ALA A 275 6.08 -9.21 -32.40
N LYS A 276 4.95 -9.93 -32.35
CA LYS A 276 4.84 -11.32 -32.79
C LYS A 276 5.11 -11.51 -34.28
N GLU A 277 4.64 -10.61 -35.13
CA GLU A 277 4.92 -10.64 -36.57
C GLU A 277 6.37 -10.26 -36.91
N SER A 278 6.96 -9.36 -36.12
CA SER A 278 8.33 -8.87 -36.35
C SER A 278 9.42 -9.87 -35.97
N ASP A 279 9.19 -10.73 -34.96
CA ASP A 279 10.18 -11.70 -34.49
C ASP A 279 9.74 -13.14 -34.86
N PRO A 280 10.39 -13.80 -35.83
CA PRO A 280 10.15 -15.20 -36.13
C PRO A 280 10.43 -16.14 -34.94
N GLU A 281 11.26 -15.72 -33.98
CA GLU A 281 11.58 -16.45 -32.75
C GLU A 281 10.88 -15.81 -31.53
N PHE A 282 9.64 -15.34 -31.72
CA PHE A 282 8.85 -14.72 -30.64
C PHE A 282 8.61 -15.66 -29.45
N TYR A 283 8.28 -16.92 -29.74
CA TYR A 283 8.14 -17.97 -28.73
C TYR A 283 9.50 -18.62 -28.49
N ARG A 284 10.25 -18.07 -27.54
CA ARG A 284 11.59 -18.55 -27.19
C ARG A 284 11.54 -19.76 -26.27
N ASP A 285 12.37 -20.76 -26.57
CA ASP A 285 12.65 -21.85 -25.65
C ASP A 285 13.74 -21.45 -24.64
N ALA A 286 13.81 -22.16 -23.50
CA ALA A 286 14.77 -21.89 -22.42
C ALA A 286 16.24 -21.94 -22.88
N SER A 287 16.51 -22.56 -24.02
CA SER A 287 17.82 -22.72 -24.65
C SER A 287 18.18 -21.61 -25.65
N SER A 288 17.31 -20.62 -25.90
CA SER A 288 17.56 -19.54 -26.88
C SER A 288 18.68 -18.58 -26.43
N LEU A 289 19.69 -18.37 -27.28
CA LEU A 289 20.87 -17.52 -27.03
C LEU A 289 20.55 -16.00 -27.06
N GLN A 290 19.31 -15.62 -27.35
CA GLN A 290 18.90 -14.22 -27.41
C GLN A 290 18.74 -13.55 -26.03
N TYR A 291 18.77 -14.32 -24.94
CA TYR A 291 18.74 -13.80 -23.58
C TYR A 291 19.99 -12.95 -23.30
N GLY A 292 19.82 -11.63 -23.22
CA GLY A 292 20.91 -10.67 -23.00
C GLY A 292 21.08 -9.62 -24.10
N LYS A 293 20.36 -9.74 -25.23
CA LYS A 293 20.27 -8.63 -26.18
C LYS A 293 19.37 -7.53 -25.60
N VAL A 294 19.81 -6.28 -25.67
CA VAL A 294 19.03 -5.13 -25.18
C VAL A 294 17.87 -4.87 -26.14
N SER A 295 16.66 -5.30 -25.75
CA SER A 295 15.45 -4.97 -26.49
C SER A 295 15.17 -3.47 -26.41
N LYS A 296 14.92 -2.82 -27.56
CA LYS A 296 14.50 -1.42 -27.61
C LYS A 296 13.04 -1.31 -27.18
N VAL A 297 12.82 -1.18 -25.87
CA VAL A 297 11.49 -0.93 -25.30
C VAL A 297 11.14 0.54 -25.56
N PRO A 298 9.92 0.85 -26.05
CA PRO A 298 9.51 2.25 -26.22
C PRO A 298 9.47 2.97 -24.88
N GLU A 299 9.82 4.26 -24.89
CA GLU A 299 9.91 5.09 -23.68
C GLU A 299 8.58 5.14 -22.90
N GLU A 300 7.45 5.13 -23.60
CA GLU A 300 6.12 5.09 -22.98
C GLU A 300 5.91 3.89 -22.04
N ASN A 301 6.47 2.73 -22.38
CA ASN A 301 6.37 1.53 -21.55
C ASN A 301 7.31 1.62 -20.34
N ILE A 302 8.44 2.29 -20.48
CA ILE A 302 9.35 2.59 -19.38
C ILE A 302 8.67 3.55 -18.39
N ASP A 303 7.99 4.58 -18.89
CA ASP A 303 7.25 5.54 -18.06
C ASP A 303 6.10 4.88 -17.29
N LYS A 304 5.36 3.94 -17.93
CA LYS A 304 4.34 3.12 -17.27
C LYS A 304 4.94 2.30 -16.13
N MET A 305 6.10 1.68 -16.33
CA MET A 305 6.82 0.94 -15.29
C MET A 305 7.25 1.86 -14.14
N VAL A 306 7.85 3.02 -14.46
CA VAL A 306 8.28 4.00 -13.44
C VAL A 306 7.09 4.51 -12.62
N LYS A 307 5.94 4.73 -13.27
CA LYS A 307 4.69 5.11 -12.58
C LYS A 307 4.24 4.03 -11.60
N GLU A 308 4.25 2.76 -12.01
CA GLU A 308 3.92 1.62 -11.14
C GLU A 308 4.85 1.54 -9.91
N LEU A 309 6.16 1.76 -10.11
CA LEU A 309 7.14 1.79 -9.03
C LEU A 309 6.89 2.95 -8.04
N LYS A 310 6.59 4.15 -8.55
CA LYS A 310 6.23 5.31 -7.70
C LYS A 310 4.94 5.06 -6.92
N ASP A 311 3.93 4.46 -7.55
CA ASP A 311 2.68 4.11 -6.88
C ASP A 311 2.90 3.06 -5.78
N ARG A 312 3.82 2.10 -5.99
CA ARG A 312 4.23 1.13 -4.96
C ARG A 312 4.93 1.80 -3.80
N GLU A 313 5.81 2.75 -4.06
CA GLU A 313 6.51 3.49 -3.03
C GLU A 313 5.52 4.33 -2.20
N ALA A 314 4.59 5.03 -2.85
CA ALA A 314 3.52 5.78 -2.17
C ALA A 314 2.64 4.86 -1.29
N LYS A 315 2.28 3.66 -1.78
CA LYS A 315 1.55 2.64 -1.01
C LYS A 315 2.36 2.13 0.19
N ARG A 316 3.67 1.95 0.03
CA ARG A 316 4.57 1.56 1.14
C ARG A 316 4.66 2.66 2.20
N GLN A 317 4.80 3.92 1.80
CA GLN A 317 4.88 5.05 2.73
C GLN A 317 3.56 5.23 3.51
N SER A 318 2.42 5.03 2.86
CA SER A 318 1.09 5.13 3.48
C SER A 318 0.65 3.89 4.29
N PHE A 319 1.44 2.81 4.29
CA PHE A 319 1.15 1.59 5.05
C PHE A 319 1.10 1.86 6.56
N SER A 320 2.01 2.68 7.07
CA SER A 320 1.97 3.17 8.45
C SER A 320 1.18 4.47 8.53
N ARG A 321 -0.06 4.38 9.02
CA ARG A 321 -0.90 5.57 9.21
C ARG A 321 -0.69 6.15 10.60
N ARG A 322 -0.27 7.43 10.68
CA ARG A 322 -0.18 8.16 11.95
C ARG A 322 -1.59 8.32 12.54
N ARG A 323 -1.77 7.90 13.79
CA ARG A 323 -3.02 8.18 14.54
C ARG A 323 -3.04 9.67 14.89
N LYS A 324 -4.20 10.32 14.76
CA LYS A 324 -4.35 11.72 15.17
C LYS A 324 -4.12 11.84 16.68
N PHE A 325 -3.38 12.86 17.09
CA PHE A 325 -3.28 13.25 18.49
C PHE A 325 -4.65 13.74 18.96
N ASN A 326 -5.03 13.40 20.18
CA ASN A 326 -6.27 13.86 20.79
C ASN A 326 -5.91 14.77 21.95
N GLU A 327 -6.33 16.03 21.90
CA GLU A 327 -5.96 17.06 22.88
C GLU A 327 -6.61 16.80 24.25
N ASP A 328 -7.76 16.14 24.28
CA ASP A 328 -8.48 15.80 25.52
C ASP A 328 -7.87 14.62 26.30
N LYS A 329 -6.79 14.01 25.81
CA LYS A 329 -6.14 12.88 26.51
C LYS A 329 -5.10 13.41 27.47
N ASP A 330 -5.15 12.92 28.71
CA ASP A 330 -4.11 13.18 29.69
C ASP A 330 -2.74 12.76 29.15
N ILE A 331 -1.79 13.69 29.18
CA ILE A 331 -0.45 13.50 28.62
C ILE A 331 0.43 12.85 29.68
N ASP A 332 0.77 11.58 29.46
CA ASP A 332 1.60 10.75 30.35
C ASP A 332 3.12 10.84 30.05
N SER A 333 3.51 11.69 29.09
CA SER A 333 4.84 11.70 28.50
C SER A 333 5.39 13.10 28.26
N ILE A 334 6.67 13.28 28.59
CA ILE A 334 7.39 14.56 28.46
C ILE A 334 7.96 14.76 27.03
N ASN A 335 8.31 13.67 26.32
CA ASN A 335 8.87 13.72 24.96
C ASN A 335 8.23 12.67 24.03
N ASP A 336 8.32 12.85 22.71
CA ASP A 336 7.71 11.95 21.70
C ASP A 336 8.26 10.51 21.77
N ARG A 337 9.56 10.36 22.08
CA ARG A 337 10.17 9.04 22.28
C ARG A 337 9.57 8.30 23.49
N ASN A 338 9.26 9.04 24.55
CA ASN A 338 8.64 8.55 25.77
C ASN A 338 7.15 8.25 25.52
N GLU A 339 6.44 9.08 24.76
CA GLU A 339 5.06 8.79 24.33
C GLU A 339 5.00 7.49 23.54
N HIS A 340 5.96 7.28 22.63
CA HIS A 340 6.10 6.03 21.88
C HIS A 340 6.45 4.83 22.77
N PHE A 341 7.23 5.04 23.83
CA PHE A 341 7.57 4.01 24.82
C PHE A 341 6.36 3.66 25.70
N ASN A 342 5.66 4.64 26.27
CA ASN A 342 4.42 4.46 27.03
C ASN A 342 3.36 3.75 26.18
N LYS A 343 3.15 4.16 24.93
CA LYS A 343 2.27 3.46 23.97
C LYS A 343 2.68 2.02 23.70
N LYS A 344 3.97 1.67 23.84
CA LYS A 344 4.46 0.28 23.69
C LYS A 344 4.13 -0.53 24.95
N ILE A 345 4.36 0.04 26.13
CA ILE A 345 4.01 -0.57 27.42
C ILE A 345 2.51 -0.81 27.51
N GLU A 346 1.68 0.19 27.19
CA GLU A 346 0.22 0.06 27.17
C GLU A 346 -0.27 -1.06 26.24
N ARG A 347 0.39 -1.28 25.08
CA ARG A 347 0.04 -2.38 24.17
C ARG A 347 0.38 -3.76 24.72
N ALA A 348 1.47 -3.88 25.47
CA ALA A 348 1.93 -5.16 26.01
C ALA A 348 1.27 -5.50 27.36
N PHE A 349 1.21 -4.53 28.26
CA PHE A 349 0.81 -4.71 29.65
C PHE A 349 -0.54 -4.09 29.99
N GLY A 350 -1.08 -3.19 29.16
CA GLY A 350 -2.33 -2.49 29.44
C GLY A 350 -3.51 -3.43 29.71
N LYS A 351 -3.53 -4.63 29.11
CA LYS A 351 -4.54 -5.66 29.41
C LYS A 351 -4.46 -6.18 30.85
N TYR A 352 -3.26 -6.27 31.42
CA TYR A 352 -3.00 -6.81 32.75
C TYR A 352 -3.02 -5.72 33.84
N THR A 353 -2.80 -4.46 33.47
CA THR A 353 -2.74 -3.33 34.41
C THR A 353 -4.04 -2.52 34.49
N LEU A 354 -5.14 -2.97 33.87
CA LEU A 354 -6.43 -2.28 33.87
C LEU A 354 -6.95 -2.00 35.30
N GLU A 355 -6.84 -2.98 36.20
CA GLU A 355 -7.30 -2.82 37.58
C GLU A 355 -6.48 -1.78 38.33
N ILE A 356 -5.16 -1.80 38.16
CA ILE A 356 -4.24 -0.83 38.75
C ILE A 356 -4.56 0.58 38.22
N LYS A 357 -4.79 0.72 36.92
CA LYS A 357 -5.16 1.99 36.30
C LYS A 357 -6.49 2.52 36.83
N ASN A 358 -7.52 1.66 36.89
CA ASN A 358 -8.81 2.03 37.45
C ASN A 358 -8.72 2.44 38.94
N ASN A 359 -7.85 1.77 39.72
CA ASN A 359 -7.64 2.12 41.13
C ASN A 359 -6.93 3.47 41.28
N LEU A 360 -5.99 3.81 40.39
CA LEU A 360 -5.35 5.13 40.36
C LEU A 360 -6.36 6.22 40.00
N GLU A 361 -7.21 5.99 39.00
CA GLU A 361 -8.29 6.92 38.62
C GLU A 361 -9.36 7.08 39.72
N ARG A 362 -9.54 6.05 40.56
CA ARG A 362 -10.46 6.06 41.73
C ARG A 362 -9.82 6.57 43.03
N GLY A 363 -8.54 6.94 43.03
CA GLY A 363 -7.88 7.50 44.21
C GLY A 363 -7.28 6.48 45.18
N THR A 364 -6.66 5.40 44.67
CA THR A 364 -5.89 4.39 45.44
C THR A 364 -6.64 3.64 46.55
N ALA A 365 -7.96 3.75 46.61
CA ALA A 365 -8.78 2.96 47.51
C ALA A 365 -8.84 1.50 47.03
N LEU A 366 -8.47 0.55 47.90
CA LEU A 366 -8.69 -0.87 47.69
C LEU A 366 -10.21 -1.16 47.74
N PRO A 367 -10.74 -2.05 46.89
CA PRO A 367 -12.10 -2.54 47.06
C PRO A 367 -12.17 -3.38 48.35
N ASP A 368 -13.14 -3.06 49.21
CA ASP A 368 -13.49 -3.86 50.40
C ASP A 368 -13.95 -5.28 50.02
#